data_AF-A0A969VZC2-F1
#
_entry.id   AF-A0A969VZC2-F1
#
_cell.length_a   1.000
_cell.length_b   1.000
_cell.length_c   1.000
_cell.angle_alpha   90.00
_cell.angle_beta   90.00
_cell.angle_gamma   90.00
#
_symmetry.space_group_name_H-M   'P 1'
#
loop_
_entity.id
_entity.type
_entity.pdbx_description
1 polymer ?
#
loop_
_entity_poly.entity_id
_entity_poly.type
_entity_poly.pdbx_seq_one_letter_code
_entity_poly.pdbx_strand_id
1 'polypeptide(L)'
;MNISRKRLEEIQNIPDSAIDTSDIPELDDNFWQTAKMVTPIAKKAVSIRLDSDVLEWFKGQGKGYQSMINNVLRSYVNHQQNKT
;
A
#
# COMPACT_ATOMS: atom_id res chain seq x y z
N MET A 1 7.16 -14.03 -9.85
CA MET A 1 7.63 -15.24 -9.14
C MET A 1 6.79 -16.41 -9.64
N ASN A 2 7.39 -17.49 -10.12
CA ASN A 2 6.68 -18.71 -10.52
C ASN A 2 7.04 -19.82 -9.54
N ILE A 3 6.05 -20.34 -8.83
CA ILE A 3 6.23 -21.50 -7.93
C ILE A 3 6.17 -22.78 -8.79
N SER A 4 7.11 -23.70 -8.58
CA SER A 4 7.14 -25.00 -9.28
C SER A 4 5.98 -25.90 -8.83
N ARG A 5 5.43 -26.72 -9.74
CA ARG A 5 4.30 -27.63 -9.43
C ARG A 5 4.54 -28.51 -8.21
N LYS A 6 5.74 -29.10 -8.11
CA LYS A 6 6.16 -29.91 -6.95
C LYS A 6 6.06 -29.16 -5.62
N ARG A 7 6.44 -27.87 -5.58
CA ARG A 7 6.35 -27.04 -4.37
C ARG A 7 4.90 -26.76 -3.98
N LEU A 8 4.00 -26.66 -4.96
CA LEU A 8 2.57 -26.47 -4.73
C LEU A 8 1.93 -27.73 -4.11
N GLU A 9 2.35 -28.91 -4.57
CA GLU A 9 1.91 -30.20 -4.03
C GLU A 9 2.39 -30.39 -2.59
N GLU A 10 3.63 -30.00 -2.29
CA GLU A 10 4.14 -30.02 -0.91
C GLU A 10 3.34 -29.10 0.01
N ILE A 11 3.07 -27.86 -0.41
CA ILE A 11 2.30 -26.89 0.40
C ILE A 11 0.89 -27.40 0.67
N GLN A 12 0.22 -28.02 -0.31
CA GLN A 12 -1.12 -28.57 -0.14
C GLN A 12 -1.21 -29.75 0.85
N ASN A 13 -0.09 -30.45 1.09
CA ASN A 13 -0.05 -31.58 2.03
C ASN A 13 0.41 -31.16 3.44
N ILE A 14 0.72 -29.88 3.68
CA ILE A 14 1.01 -29.38 5.02
C ILE A 14 -0.31 -29.30 5.79
N PRO A 15 -0.43 -29.96 6.96
CA PRO A 15 -1.65 -29.86 7.77
C PRO A 15 -1.76 -28.48 8.41
N ASP A 16 -2.98 -27.96 8.53
CA ASP A 16 -3.24 -26.62 9.11
C ASP A 16 -2.69 -26.48 10.55
N SER A 17 -2.66 -27.57 11.31
CA SER A 17 -2.11 -27.60 12.67
C SER A 17 -0.59 -27.39 12.75
N ALA A 18 0.13 -27.50 11.63
CA ALA A 18 1.54 -27.16 11.53
C ALA A 18 1.78 -25.67 11.21
N ILE A 19 0.71 -24.90 10.99
CA ILE A 19 0.79 -23.45 10.76
C ILE A 19 0.88 -22.75 12.12
N ASP A 20 2.05 -22.20 12.43
CA ASP A 20 2.24 -21.40 13.63
C ASP A 20 1.65 -19.99 13.43
N THR A 21 0.60 -19.68 14.20
CA THR A 21 -0.08 -18.38 14.20
C THR A 21 0.19 -17.58 15.47
N SER A 22 1.12 -18.02 16.33
CA SER A 22 1.33 -17.43 17.68
C SER A 22 1.71 -15.95 17.68
N ASP A 23 2.33 -15.46 16.59
CA ASP A 23 2.73 -14.06 16.41
C ASP A 23 1.58 -13.17 15.88
N ILE A 24 0.49 -13.77 15.39
CA ILE A 24 -0.58 -13.08 14.68
C ILE A 24 -1.85 -13.12 15.53
N PRO A 25 -2.26 -12.01 16.16
CA PRO A 25 -3.48 -11.98 16.95
C PRO A 25 -4.73 -12.18 16.07
N GLU A 26 -5.77 -12.81 16.62
CA GLU A 26 -7.05 -12.95 15.93
C GLU A 26 -7.72 -11.58 15.70
N LEU A 27 -8.34 -11.41 14.54
CA LEU A 27 -9.03 -10.17 14.18
C LEU A 27 -10.43 -10.16 14.80
N ASP A 28 -10.66 -9.25 15.75
CA ASP A 28 -11.97 -9.05 16.41
C ASP A 28 -12.88 -8.09 15.63
N ASP A 29 -14.19 -8.11 15.91
CA ASP A 29 -15.19 -7.19 15.32
C ASP A 29 -14.80 -5.71 15.41
N ASN A 30 -14.07 -5.30 16.45
CA ASN A 30 -13.55 -3.93 16.58
C ASN A 30 -12.57 -3.53 15.46
N PHE A 31 -11.79 -4.49 14.94
CA PHE A 31 -10.90 -4.24 13.81
C PHE A 31 -11.71 -3.90 12.56
N TRP A 32 -12.77 -4.67 12.30
CA TRP A 32 -13.60 -4.50 11.11
C TRP A 32 -14.47 -3.24 11.14
N GLN A 33 -14.86 -2.76 12.33
CA GLN A 33 -15.59 -1.49 12.47
C GLN A 33 -14.82 -0.27 11.98
N THR A 34 -13.49 -0.29 12.06
CA THR A 34 -12.62 0.82 11.62
C THR A 34 -11.86 0.53 10.33
N ALA A 35 -11.98 -0.70 9.82
CA ALA A 35 -11.31 -1.14 8.61
C ALA A 35 -11.81 -0.33 7.41
N LYS A 36 -10.89 0.36 6.73
CA LYS A 36 -11.17 1.06 5.48
C LYS A 36 -10.84 0.14 4.31
N MET A 37 -11.84 -0.16 3.49
CA MET A 37 -11.62 -0.84 2.22
C MET A 37 -10.81 0.07 1.31
N VAL A 38 -9.55 -0.32 1.04
CA VAL A 38 -8.69 0.38 0.09
C VAL A 38 -8.67 -0.40 -1.22
N THR A 39 -9.16 0.23 -2.29
CA THR A 39 -8.92 -0.29 -3.64
C THR A 39 -7.49 0.06 -4.04
N PRO A 40 -6.68 -0.90 -4.53
CA PRO A 40 -5.35 -0.59 -5.03
C PRO A 40 -5.48 0.32 -6.25
N ILE A 41 -5.11 1.60 -6.06
CA ILE A 41 -5.27 2.61 -7.10
C ILE A 41 -4.15 2.43 -8.10
N ALA A 42 -4.50 2.08 -9.34
CA ALA A 42 -3.55 2.03 -10.44
C ALA A 42 -2.96 3.43 -10.67
N LYS A 43 -1.66 3.58 -10.37
CA LYS A 43 -0.94 4.83 -10.64
C LYS A 43 -0.74 4.97 -12.14
N LYS A 44 -1.12 6.13 -12.70
CA LYS A 44 -0.82 6.46 -14.09
C LYS A 44 0.52 7.19 -14.15
N ALA A 45 1.44 6.72 -14.99
CA ALA A 45 2.67 7.44 -15.27
C ALA A 45 2.33 8.65 -16.15
N VAL A 46 2.42 9.85 -15.57
CA VAL A 46 2.19 11.12 -16.26
C VAL A 46 3.44 11.98 -16.15
N SER A 47 3.73 12.74 -17.21
CA SER A 47 4.76 13.77 -17.17
C SER A 47 4.14 15.08 -16.74
N ILE A 48 4.54 15.61 -15.58
CA ILE A 48 4.10 16.90 -15.05
C ILE A 48 5.31 17.81 -14.90
N ARG A 49 5.12 19.12 -15.06
CA ARG A 49 6.14 20.12 -14.76
C ARG A 49 5.95 20.59 -13.32
N LEU A 50 7.03 20.64 -12.57
CA LEU A 50 7.10 21.15 -11.20
C LEU A 50 8.16 22.25 -11.18
N ASP A 51 7.96 23.26 -10.34
CA ASP A 51 8.98 24.26 -10.06
C ASP A 51 10.24 23.59 -9.49
N SER A 52 11.40 24.22 -9.79
CA SER A 52 12.69 23.61 -9.48
C SER A 52 12.93 23.54 -7.97
N ASP A 53 12.55 24.58 -7.22
CA ASP A 53 12.68 24.62 -5.76
C ASP A 53 11.82 23.55 -5.09
N VAL A 54 10.59 23.35 -5.59
CA VAL A 54 9.67 22.34 -5.09
C VAL A 54 10.26 20.94 -5.31
N LEU A 55 10.76 20.67 -6.52
CA LEU A 55 11.35 19.38 -6.84
C LEU A 55 12.61 19.11 -6.00
N GLU A 56 13.48 20.10 -5.79
CA GLU A 56 14.67 19.97 -4.95
C GLU A 56 14.30 19.70 -3.49
N TRP A 57 13.30 20.40 -2.95
CA TRP A 57 12.81 20.17 -1.60
C TRP A 57 12.35 18.71 -1.40
N PHE A 58 11.54 18.18 -2.32
CA PHE A 58 11.08 16.80 -2.25
C PHE A 58 12.23 15.79 -2.42
N LYS A 59 13.19 16.05 -3.31
CA LYS A 59 14.38 15.20 -3.47
C LYS A 59 15.23 15.17 -2.19
N GLY A 60 15.30 16.28 -1.45
CA GLY A 60 15.98 16.37 -0.16
C GLY A 60 15.40 15.44 0.92
N GLN A 61 14.14 14.99 0.77
CA GLN A 61 13.50 14.04 1.70
C GLN A 61 13.93 12.58 1.49
N GLY A 62 14.72 12.29 0.44
CA GLY A 62 15.33 10.99 0.21
C GLY A 62 14.55 10.06 -0.73
N LYS A 63 14.79 8.75 -0.60
CA LYS A 63 14.20 7.73 -1.46
C LYS A 63 12.67 7.73 -1.29
N GLY A 64 11.95 7.83 -2.41
CA GLY A 64 10.48 7.84 -2.41
C GLY A 64 9.84 9.22 -2.56
N TYR A 65 10.60 10.26 -2.90
CA TYR A 65 10.09 11.61 -3.11
C TYR A 65 8.88 11.68 -4.08
N GLN A 66 8.84 10.84 -5.13
CA GLN A 66 7.68 10.76 -6.04
C GLN A 66 6.40 10.26 -5.33
N SER A 67 6.54 9.31 -4.39
CA SER A 67 5.42 8.84 -3.57
C SER A 67 4.93 9.93 -2.61
N MET A 68 5.85 10.74 -2.06
CA MET A 68 5.50 11.89 -1.22
C MET A 68 4.73 12.95 -2.01
N ILE A 69 5.19 13.31 -3.21
CA ILE A 69 4.48 14.22 -4.11
C ILE A 69 3.05 13.73 -4.34
N ASN A 70 2.88 12.44 -4.67
CA ASN A 70 1.57 11.85 -4.86
C ASN A 70 0.69 11.92 -3.60
N ASN A 71 1.25 11.70 -2.41
CA ASN A 71 0.50 11.77 -1.15
C ASN A 71 0.02 13.20 -0.84
N VAL A 72 0.86 14.20 -1.09
CA VAL A 72 0.50 15.61 -0.93
C VAL A 72 -0.65 15.98 -1.89
N LEU A 73 -0.52 15.62 -3.17
CA LEU A 73 -1.59 15.85 -4.16
C LEU A 73 -2.90 15.16 -3.76
N ARG A 74 -2.82 13.92 -3.25
CA ARG A 74 -3.99 13.19 -2.76
C ARG A 74 -4.65 13.86 -1.56
N SER A 75 -3.85 14.33 -0.61
CA SER A 75 -4.36 15.06 0.56
C SER A 75 -5.09 16.34 0.14
N TYR A 76 -4.53 17.09 -0.81
CA TYR A 76 -5.16 18.27 -1.37
C TYR A 76 -6.51 17.94 -2.05
N VAL A 77 -6.55 16.92 -2.91
CA VAL A 77 -7.80 16.49 -3.56
C VAL A 77 -8.85 16.09 -2.54
N ASN A 78 -8.50 15.27 -1.55
CA ASN A 78 -9.42 14.87 -0.49
C ASN A 78 -9.96 16.09 0.28
N HIS A 79 -9.10 17.05 0.64
CA HIS A 79 -9.53 18.27 1.33
C HIS A 79 -10.54 19.08 0.51
N GLN A 80 -10.36 19.18 -0.81
CA GLN A 80 -11.30 19.87 -1.70
C GLN A 80 -12.62 19.10 -1.84
N GLN A 81 -12.58 17.77 -1.92
CA GLN A 81 -13.77 16.94 -2.04
C GLN A 81 -14.64 16.92 -0.77
N ASN A 82 -14.06 17.09 0.41
CA ASN A 82 -14.80 17.14 1.69
C ASN A 82 -15.33 18.54 2.03
N LYS A 83 -15.08 19.55 1.18
CA LYS A 83 -15.61 20.92 1.33
C LYS A 83 -16.92 21.14 0.58
N THR A 84 -17.41 20.14 -0.15
CA THR A 84 -18.73 20.12 -0.81
C THR A 84 -19.63 19.13 -0.08
#